data_AF-A0A838EZP8-F1
#
_entry.id   AF-A0A838EZP8-F1
#
_cell.length_a   1.000
_cell.length_b   1.000
_cell.length_c   1.000
_cell.angle_alpha   90.00
_cell.angle_beta   90.00
_cell.angle_gamma   90.00
#
_symmetry.space_group_name_H-M   'P 1'
#
loop_
_entity.id
_entity.type
_entity.pdbx_description
1 polymer ?
#
loop_
_entity_poly.entity_id
_entity_poly.type
_entity_poly.pdbx_seq_one_letter_code
_entity_poly.pdbx_strand_id
1 'polypeptide(L)'
;MKKALVVTLAVLSLQAHADSDVIKWGSKDGTKQKISIDQAFLCPQGKTLVIDGVVEITHPKENILAEKPQKLLIKCEAVHFTPGSKLYTLSHLNFMIQKKISGDINIQSVRGVEGIQGTMAEDIPGKALSGISGTSGSSGKGADCATGKRAEDGSSGNFAQHGKSGSNGNTGNDGQPGTHASSIILDVAEIEEGSSLYISALGGSGGQGGQGGRGQDGGDGGVGGRGGAGGSTDAVCFLSKAGDGGQGGNGGHGGNGGNGGSGGKGGRGGNGGDVRIWVSKPLINLTSKDIDANGGRGGDGGFGGMYGMGGFGGLGGNGGRKGYSATGNGSSGKDGVKGTDGVQGMIGPIGAQGGDGLNGKIIQPQIVIYNPRPDSDFADLPETETEASIVNKIKLY
;
A
#
# COMPACT_ATOMS: atom_id res chain seq x y z
N MET A 1 4.78 2.57 -29.37
CA MET A 1 5.32 3.55 -28.41
C MET A 1 5.42 4.91 -29.11
N LYS A 2 4.50 5.84 -28.82
CA LYS A 2 4.57 7.22 -29.36
C LYS A 2 5.66 7.95 -28.56
N LYS A 3 6.79 8.28 -29.21
CA LYS A 3 7.84 9.11 -28.61
C LYS A 3 7.25 10.49 -28.31
N ALA A 4 7.10 10.82 -27.04
CA ALA A 4 6.85 12.19 -26.63
C ALA A 4 8.09 13.02 -27.01
N LEU A 5 7.90 13.99 -27.89
CA LEU A 5 8.92 14.97 -28.24
C LEU A 5 9.15 15.84 -27.00
N VAL A 6 10.10 15.47 -26.15
CA VAL A 6 10.60 16.35 -25.09
C VAL A 6 11.45 17.40 -25.79
N VAL A 7 10.81 18.51 -26.17
CA VAL A 7 11.54 19.71 -26.59
C VAL A 7 12.17 20.27 -25.32
N THR A 8 13.41 19.86 -25.05
CA THR A 8 14.28 20.61 -24.16
C THR A 8 14.52 21.95 -24.84
N LEU A 9 13.68 22.94 -24.52
CA LEU A 9 13.93 24.34 -24.87
C LEU A 9 15.19 24.76 -24.12
N ALA A 10 16.36 24.46 -24.71
CA ALA A 10 17.56 25.25 -24.50
C ALA A 10 17.18 26.67 -24.90
N VAL A 11 17.00 27.55 -23.91
CA VAL A 11 16.78 29.00 -24.04
C VAL A 11 16.45 29.38 -25.49
N LEU A 12 15.25 29.02 -25.97
CA LEU A 12 14.76 29.74 -27.12
C LEU A 12 14.64 31.13 -26.54
N SER A 13 15.52 32.03 -26.98
CA SER A 13 15.15 33.42 -27.04
C SER A 13 13.79 33.42 -27.72
N LEU A 14 12.75 33.59 -26.90
CA LEU A 14 11.45 33.96 -27.41
C LEU A 14 11.76 35.25 -28.17
N GLN A 15 11.98 35.15 -29.48
CA GLN A 15 11.99 36.31 -30.36
C GLN A 15 10.54 36.78 -30.36
N ALA A 16 10.20 37.47 -29.27
CA ALA A 16 9.10 38.39 -29.20
C ALA A 16 9.26 39.25 -30.45
N HIS A 17 8.37 39.05 -31.42
CA HIS A 17 8.20 40.01 -32.49
C HIS A 17 7.92 41.33 -31.78
N ALA A 18 8.82 42.29 -31.99
CA ALA A 18 9.08 43.41 -31.08
C ALA A 18 7.95 44.45 -30.96
N ASP A 19 6.75 44.17 -31.47
CA ASP A 19 5.63 45.13 -31.52
C ASP A 19 4.34 44.68 -30.84
N SER A 20 4.29 43.49 -30.22
CA SER A 20 3.07 43.11 -29.47
C SER A 20 3.19 43.48 -27.99
N ASP A 21 2.16 44.13 -27.44
CA ASP A 21 2.04 44.47 -26.00
C ASP A 21 1.71 43.27 -25.10
N VAL A 22 1.88 42.07 -25.64
CA VAL A 22 1.38 40.82 -25.07
C VAL A 22 2.45 39.75 -25.12
N ILE A 23 2.62 39.05 -24.00
CA ILE A 23 3.38 37.81 -23.90
C ILE A 23 2.36 36.70 -23.77
N LYS A 24 2.35 35.76 -24.70
CA LYS A 24 1.33 34.72 -24.74
C LYS A 24 1.92 33.38 -24.30
N TRP A 25 1.29 32.76 -23.30
CA TRP A 25 1.51 31.36 -22.92
C TRP A 25 0.27 30.54 -23.26
N GLY A 26 0.50 29.41 -23.90
CA GLY A 26 -0.49 28.42 -24.30
C GLY A 26 -1.06 28.61 -25.71
N SER A 27 -1.98 27.74 -26.08
CA SER A 27 -2.68 27.72 -27.37
C SER A 27 -4.16 27.36 -27.20
N LYS A 28 -5.03 27.91 -28.05
CA LYS A 28 -6.48 27.64 -28.08
C LYS A 28 -6.84 26.25 -28.58
N ASP A 29 -5.90 25.53 -29.18
CA ASP A 29 -6.11 24.15 -29.64
C ASP A 29 -6.27 23.15 -28.49
N GLY A 30 -6.10 23.59 -27.24
CA GLY A 30 -6.20 22.77 -26.04
C GLY A 30 -4.95 21.93 -25.78
N THR A 31 -3.91 22.06 -26.60
CA THR A 31 -2.63 21.40 -26.34
C THR A 31 -1.99 22.01 -25.11
N LYS A 32 -1.56 21.14 -24.19
CA LYS A 32 -0.91 21.56 -22.96
C LYS A 32 0.51 22.04 -23.25
N GLN A 33 0.76 23.34 -23.08
CA GLN A 33 2.10 23.90 -23.18
C GLN A 33 2.84 23.71 -21.84
N LYS A 34 4.05 23.15 -21.88
CA LYS A 34 4.94 23.05 -20.70
C LYS A 34 6.00 24.14 -20.75
N ILE A 35 6.16 24.86 -19.64
CA ILE A 35 7.13 25.94 -19.49
C ILE A 35 7.99 25.61 -18.27
N SER A 36 9.31 25.63 -18.45
CA SER A 36 10.27 25.39 -17.38
C SER A 36 10.91 26.71 -16.96
N ILE A 37 10.85 27.05 -15.67
CA ILE A 37 11.35 28.31 -15.11
C ILE A 37 12.30 27.96 -13.97
N ASP A 38 13.56 28.42 -14.01
CA ASP A 38 14.52 28.02 -12.97
C ASP A 38 14.26 28.70 -11.62
N GLN A 39 13.87 29.97 -11.58
CA GLN A 39 13.55 30.63 -10.31
C GLN A 39 12.46 31.66 -10.47
N ALA A 40 12.65 32.58 -11.42
CA ALA A 40 11.74 33.69 -11.65
C ALA A 40 11.48 33.90 -13.14
N PHE A 41 10.25 34.28 -13.46
CA PHE A 41 9.88 34.88 -14.72
C PHE A 41 9.43 36.32 -14.48
N LEU A 42 10.14 37.26 -15.12
CA LEU A 42 9.85 38.68 -15.04
C LEU A 42 9.25 39.13 -16.37
N CYS A 43 8.00 39.58 -16.37
CA CYS A 43 7.44 40.21 -17.56
C CYS A 43 8.19 41.53 -17.84
N PRO A 44 8.60 41.78 -19.10
CA PRO A 44 8.95 43.12 -19.58
C PRO A 44 7.91 44.17 -19.18
N GLN A 45 8.39 45.37 -18.86
CA GLN A 45 7.56 46.49 -18.45
C GLN A 45 6.53 46.86 -19.53
N GLY A 46 5.30 47.19 -19.11
CA GLY A 46 4.19 47.54 -19.98
C GLY A 46 3.56 46.37 -20.73
N LYS A 47 4.12 45.15 -20.63
CA LYS A 47 3.58 43.98 -21.31
C LYS A 47 2.61 43.20 -20.43
N THR A 48 1.54 42.70 -21.05
CA THR A 48 0.56 41.83 -20.39
C THR A 48 0.87 40.36 -20.66
N LEU A 49 0.91 39.54 -19.62
CA LEU A 49 0.98 38.08 -19.78
C LEU A 49 -0.43 37.53 -20.05
N VAL A 50 -0.64 36.95 -21.22
CA VAL A 50 -1.89 36.28 -21.58
C VAL A 50 -1.72 34.77 -21.43
N ILE A 51 -2.51 34.17 -20.54
CA ILE A 51 -2.65 32.72 -20.43
C ILE A 51 -3.81 32.30 -21.33
N ASP A 52 -3.50 31.63 -22.44
CA ASP A 52 -4.46 31.18 -23.46
C ASP A 52 -4.45 29.65 -23.56
N GLY A 53 -5.51 28.98 -23.12
CA GLY A 53 -5.58 27.52 -23.07
C GLY A 53 -4.88 26.93 -21.85
N VAL A 54 -4.19 25.79 -22.00
CA VAL A 54 -3.64 25.01 -20.87
C VAL A 54 -2.13 25.15 -20.79
N VAL A 55 -1.64 25.69 -19.68
CA VAL A 55 -0.22 25.91 -19.40
C VAL A 55 0.19 25.12 -18.16
N GLU A 56 1.32 24.41 -18.20
CA GLU A 56 1.97 23.84 -17.02
C GLU A 56 3.33 24.48 -16.82
N ILE A 57 3.53 25.08 -15.66
CA ILE A 57 4.81 25.63 -15.23
C ILE A 57 5.49 24.69 -14.23
N THR A 58 6.78 24.48 -14.42
CA THR A 58 7.59 23.64 -13.52
C THR A 58 8.97 24.22 -13.32
N HIS A 59 9.56 23.96 -12.16
CA HIS A 59 10.99 24.15 -11.96
C HIS A 59 11.78 23.00 -12.65
N PRO A 60 12.94 23.24 -13.29
CA PRO A 60 13.72 22.19 -13.95
C PRO A 60 14.18 21.07 -13.01
N LYS A 61 14.48 21.44 -11.76
CA LYS A 61 14.85 20.52 -10.66
C LYS A 61 13.65 20.00 -9.87
N GLU A 62 12.42 20.21 -10.35
CA GLU A 62 11.23 19.76 -9.64
C GLU A 62 11.22 18.23 -9.55
N ASN A 63 10.99 17.71 -8.35
CA ASN A 63 10.82 16.29 -8.09
C ASN A 63 9.55 16.11 -7.26
N ILE A 64 8.57 15.43 -7.83
CA ILE A 64 7.27 15.22 -7.20
C ILE A 64 7.35 14.38 -5.92
N LEU A 65 8.39 13.53 -5.81
CA LEU A 65 8.65 12.71 -4.63
C LEU A 65 9.47 13.45 -3.57
N ALA A 66 10.02 14.63 -3.89
CA ALA A 66 10.71 15.43 -2.88
C ALA A 66 9.71 16.01 -1.89
N GLU A 67 10.08 16.02 -0.60
CA GLU A 67 9.24 16.54 0.48
C GLU A 67 8.93 18.04 0.30
N LYS A 68 9.88 18.79 -0.26
CA LYS A 68 9.76 20.25 -0.44
C LYS A 68 9.69 20.60 -1.94
N PRO A 69 8.59 21.23 -2.40
CA PRO A 69 8.51 21.78 -3.76
C PRO A 69 9.55 22.87 -3.99
N GLN A 70 10.01 23.00 -5.23
CA GLN A 70 10.81 24.16 -5.61
C GLN A 70 9.92 25.41 -5.67
N LYS A 71 10.53 26.59 -5.58
CA LYS A 71 9.79 27.86 -5.63
C LYS A 71 9.91 28.48 -7.01
N LEU A 72 8.79 28.99 -7.52
CA LEU A 72 8.71 29.77 -8.76
C LEU A 72 8.11 31.13 -8.46
N LEU A 73 8.78 32.19 -8.89
CA LEU A 73 8.27 33.54 -8.87
C LEU A 73 7.83 33.95 -10.27
N ILE A 74 6.62 34.45 -10.42
CA ILE A 74 6.19 35.13 -11.64
C ILE A 74 5.85 36.56 -11.25
N LYS A 75 6.55 37.54 -11.85
CA LYS A 75 6.31 38.96 -11.59
C LYS A 75 5.92 39.65 -12.89
N CYS A 76 4.70 40.18 -12.93
CA CYS A 76 4.17 40.85 -14.11
C CYS A 76 3.40 42.12 -13.74
N GLU A 77 3.27 43.02 -14.72
CA GLU A 77 2.48 44.23 -14.52
C GLU A 77 0.98 43.92 -14.62
N ALA A 78 0.58 43.18 -15.67
CA ALA A 78 -0.77 42.69 -15.86
C ALA A 78 -0.78 41.24 -16.35
N VAL A 79 -1.82 40.50 -15.98
CA VAL A 79 -2.05 39.12 -16.42
C VAL A 79 -3.50 38.97 -16.87
N HIS A 80 -3.75 38.30 -17.99
CA HIS A 80 -5.09 38.04 -18.49
C HIS A 80 -5.26 36.55 -18.82
N PHE A 81 -6.28 35.92 -18.24
CA PHE A 81 -6.66 34.54 -18.54
C PHE A 81 -7.80 34.55 -19.55
N THR A 82 -7.57 34.00 -20.75
CA THR A 82 -8.67 33.87 -21.72
C THR A 82 -9.74 32.88 -21.21
N PRO A 83 -10.97 32.89 -21.75
CA PRO A 83 -12.01 31.98 -21.32
C PRO A 83 -11.59 30.50 -21.36
N GLY A 84 -11.78 29.78 -20.24
CA GLY A 84 -11.42 28.37 -20.09
C GLY A 84 -9.92 28.07 -19.92
N SER A 85 -9.07 29.09 -19.83
CA SER A 85 -7.63 28.92 -19.57
C SER A 85 -7.35 28.24 -18.24
N LYS A 86 -6.23 27.50 -18.15
CA LYS A 86 -5.75 26.86 -16.91
C LYS A 86 -4.24 26.98 -16.78
N LEU A 87 -3.78 27.33 -15.58
CA LEU A 87 -2.37 27.33 -15.21
C LEU A 87 -2.11 26.25 -14.16
N TYR A 88 -1.38 25.22 -14.55
CA TYR A 88 -0.93 24.12 -13.69
C TYR A 88 0.46 24.38 -13.15
N THR A 89 0.72 23.99 -11.90
CA THR A 89 2.07 24.05 -11.32
C THR A 89 2.40 22.81 -10.49
N LEU A 90 3.65 22.35 -10.56
CA LEU A 90 4.21 21.32 -9.67
C LEU A 90 5.01 21.93 -8.50
N SER A 91 5.29 23.23 -8.60
CA SER A 91 6.18 23.99 -7.72
C SER A 91 5.37 24.92 -6.81
N HIS A 92 5.97 25.41 -5.75
CA HIS A 92 5.43 26.52 -4.96
C HIS A 92 5.39 27.77 -5.85
N LEU A 93 4.18 28.20 -6.22
CA LEU A 93 4.01 29.35 -7.09
C LEU A 93 3.81 30.62 -6.26
N ASN A 94 4.64 31.61 -6.50
CA ASN A 94 4.44 32.99 -6.06
C ASN A 94 4.16 33.85 -7.29
N PHE A 95 2.95 34.38 -7.39
CA PHE A 95 2.48 35.17 -8.52
C PHE A 95 2.27 36.62 -8.05
N MET A 96 3.15 37.52 -8.46
CA MET A 96 3.14 38.94 -8.10
C MET A 96 2.71 39.79 -9.30
N ILE A 97 1.56 40.46 -9.19
CA ILE A 97 0.91 41.19 -10.27
C ILE A 97 0.70 42.64 -9.85
N GLN A 98 1.49 43.55 -10.43
CA GLN A 98 1.60 44.92 -9.94
C GLN A 98 0.38 45.80 -10.21
N LYS A 99 -0.36 45.55 -11.30
CA LYS A 99 -1.55 46.33 -11.68
C LYS A 99 -2.82 45.51 -11.61
N LYS A 100 -3.03 44.61 -12.56
CA LYS A 100 -4.31 43.88 -12.64
C LYS A 100 -4.18 42.45 -13.15
N ILE A 101 -5.04 41.58 -12.61
CA ILE A 101 -5.32 40.25 -13.17
C ILE A 101 -6.76 40.20 -13.68
N SER A 102 -7.00 39.58 -14.84
CA SER A 102 -8.35 39.49 -15.40
C SER A 102 -8.68 38.21 -16.17
N GLY A 103 -9.96 38.08 -16.55
CA GLY A 103 -10.53 36.91 -17.24
C GLY A 103 -10.84 35.71 -16.33
N ASP A 104 -10.69 34.49 -16.86
CA ASP A 104 -11.00 33.22 -16.18
C ASP A 104 -9.81 32.68 -15.40
N ILE A 105 -9.57 33.22 -14.21
CA ILE A 105 -8.36 32.93 -13.44
C ILE A 105 -8.47 31.54 -12.84
N ASN A 106 -7.72 30.58 -13.41
CA ASN A 106 -7.73 29.20 -12.97
C ASN A 106 -6.30 28.70 -12.73
N ILE A 107 -5.91 28.54 -11.47
CA ILE A 107 -4.55 28.18 -11.05
C ILE A 107 -4.62 26.91 -10.19
N GLN A 108 -3.91 25.86 -10.58
CA GLN A 108 -3.99 24.57 -9.88
C GLN A 108 -2.61 23.97 -9.65
N SER A 109 -2.35 23.54 -8.41
CA SER A 109 -1.27 22.63 -8.11
C SER A 109 -1.65 21.23 -8.59
N VAL A 110 -0.76 20.62 -9.39
CA VAL A 110 -0.88 19.21 -9.83
C VAL A 110 0.15 18.33 -9.13
N ARG A 111 0.75 18.84 -8.05
CA ARG A 111 1.75 18.09 -7.26
C ARG A 111 1.10 16.98 -6.44
N GLY A 112 -0.14 17.16 -6.00
CA GLY A 112 -0.90 16.14 -5.28
C GLY A 112 -1.23 14.96 -6.18
N VAL A 113 -0.50 13.87 -6.00
CA VAL A 113 -0.62 12.64 -6.77
C VAL A 113 -0.97 11.50 -5.83
N GLU A 114 -1.87 10.66 -6.28
CA GLU A 114 -2.31 9.49 -5.55
C GLU A 114 -1.15 8.53 -5.27
N GLY A 115 -1.12 8.02 -4.04
CA GLY A 115 -0.18 6.99 -3.64
C GLY A 115 -0.44 5.68 -4.37
N ILE A 116 0.63 4.98 -4.70
CA ILE A 116 0.55 3.67 -5.36
C ILE A 116 -0.09 2.65 -4.41
N GLN A 117 -1.01 1.85 -4.92
CA GLN A 117 -1.61 0.76 -4.16
C GLN A 117 -0.59 -0.31 -3.79
N GLY A 118 -0.72 -0.87 -2.60
CA GLY A 118 0.05 -2.01 -2.14
C GLY A 118 -0.31 -3.26 -2.94
N THR A 119 0.70 -4.05 -3.31
CA THR A 119 0.47 -5.30 -4.03
C THR A 119 -0.03 -6.38 -3.09
N MET A 120 -0.88 -7.26 -3.62
CA MET A 120 -1.33 -8.46 -2.90
C MET A 120 -0.12 -9.35 -2.56
N ALA A 121 -0.17 -9.99 -1.39
CA ALA A 121 0.81 -11.00 -1.01
C ALA A 121 0.58 -12.29 -1.81
N GLU A 122 1.65 -13.01 -2.10
CA GLU A 122 1.54 -14.33 -2.68
C GLU A 122 0.92 -15.32 -1.68
N ASP A 123 -0.07 -16.08 -2.17
CA ASP A 123 -0.61 -17.24 -1.46
C ASP A 123 0.49 -18.28 -1.24
N ILE A 124 0.39 -19.03 -0.14
CA ILE A 124 1.22 -20.24 0.04
C ILE A 124 0.42 -21.43 -0.50
N PRO A 125 0.72 -21.91 -1.72
CA PRO A 125 -0.11 -22.93 -2.34
C PRO A 125 0.03 -24.29 -1.64
N GLY A 126 -1.05 -25.05 -1.73
CA GLY A 126 -1.06 -26.48 -1.47
C GLY A 126 -1.23 -26.86 0.00
N LYS A 127 -0.96 -28.14 0.24
CA LYS A 127 -1.14 -28.81 1.52
C LYS A 127 0.23 -29.13 2.12
N ALA A 128 0.36 -28.94 3.42
CA ALA A 128 1.56 -29.35 4.15
C ALA A 128 1.73 -30.88 4.09
N LEU A 129 2.95 -31.34 4.41
CA LEU A 129 3.30 -32.74 4.28
C LEU A 129 2.43 -33.62 5.18
N SER A 130 1.78 -34.62 4.58
CA SER A 130 1.03 -35.63 5.33
C SER A 130 1.96 -36.57 6.12
N GLY A 131 1.44 -37.11 7.21
CA GLY A 131 2.11 -38.09 8.04
C GLY A 131 2.28 -39.43 7.32
N ILE A 132 3.40 -40.10 7.60
CA ILE A 132 3.70 -41.43 7.08
C ILE A 132 2.86 -42.47 7.84
N SER A 133 2.25 -43.40 7.11
CA SER A 133 1.51 -44.52 7.68
C SER A 133 2.40 -45.45 8.50
N GLY A 134 1.84 -46.03 9.55
CA GLY A 134 2.50 -47.04 10.37
C GLY A 134 2.68 -48.35 9.60
N THR A 135 3.81 -49.03 9.84
CA THR A 135 4.05 -50.35 9.27
C THR A 135 3.24 -51.42 10.00
N SER A 136 2.74 -52.42 9.28
CA SER A 136 2.05 -53.55 9.88
C SER A 136 2.97 -54.40 10.77
N GLY A 137 2.41 -54.99 11.81
CA GLY A 137 3.05 -56.00 12.63
C GLY A 137 3.22 -57.33 11.88
N SER A 138 4.31 -58.02 12.17
CA SER A 138 4.56 -59.39 11.74
C SER A 138 3.60 -60.37 12.40
N SER A 139 3.15 -61.38 11.65
CA SER A 139 2.37 -62.47 12.24
C SER A 139 3.25 -63.36 13.11
N GLY A 140 2.69 -63.88 14.19
CA GLY A 140 3.32 -64.85 15.07
C GLY A 140 3.45 -66.21 14.39
N LYS A 141 4.54 -66.92 14.68
CA LYS A 141 4.75 -68.28 14.17
C LYS A 141 3.84 -69.27 14.91
N GLY A 142 3.35 -70.27 14.18
CA GLY A 142 2.61 -71.37 14.79
C GLY A 142 3.47 -72.21 15.73
N ALA A 143 2.83 -73.01 16.59
CA ALA A 143 3.57 -73.92 17.47
C ALA A 143 4.27 -75.03 16.65
N ASP A 144 5.43 -75.47 17.14
CA ASP A 144 6.12 -76.63 16.61
C ASP A 144 6.13 -77.74 17.68
N CYS A 145 5.30 -78.76 17.45
CA CYS A 145 5.10 -79.88 18.38
C CYS A 145 6.35 -80.76 18.49
N ALA A 146 7.19 -80.82 17.45
CA ALA A 146 8.38 -81.66 17.46
C ALA A 146 9.49 -81.06 18.33
N THR A 147 9.55 -79.72 18.40
CA THR A 147 10.54 -79.00 19.20
C THR A 147 9.98 -78.43 20.51
N GLY A 148 8.69 -78.62 20.77
CA GLY A 148 8.00 -78.11 21.96
C GLY A 148 7.84 -76.58 21.98
N LYS A 149 8.03 -75.90 20.85
CA LYS A 149 7.88 -74.44 20.76
C LYS A 149 6.41 -74.05 20.75
N ARG A 150 6.06 -73.09 21.59
CA ARG A 150 4.70 -72.51 21.65
C ARG A 150 4.45 -71.62 20.44
N ALA A 151 3.16 -71.41 20.13
CA ALA A 151 2.79 -70.39 19.16
C ALA A 151 3.20 -69.01 19.68
N GLU A 152 3.66 -68.16 18.78
CA GLU A 152 4.04 -66.78 19.07
C GLU A 152 2.85 -65.86 18.82
N ASP A 153 2.79 -64.77 19.59
CA ASP A 153 1.81 -63.70 19.35
C ASP A 153 2.18 -62.93 18.08
N GLY A 154 1.17 -62.34 17.44
CA GLY A 154 1.40 -61.35 16.40
C GLY A 154 1.98 -60.07 17.01
N SER A 155 2.92 -59.43 16.32
CA SER A 155 3.44 -58.14 16.78
C SER A 155 2.45 -57.01 16.48
N SER A 156 2.51 -55.95 17.30
CA SER A 156 1.65 -54.78 17.09
C SER A 156 2.03 -54.04 15.80
N GLY A 157 1.03 -53.43 15.16
CA GLY A 157 1.26 -52.45 14.12
C GLY A 157 1.85 -51.16 14.70
N ASN A 158 2.71 -50.51 13.93
CA ASN A 158 3.32 -49.26 14.35
C ASN A 158 2.34 -48.10 14.28
N PHE A 159 2.55 -47.10 15.14
CA PHE A 159 1.84 -45.84 15.07
C PHE A 159 2.20 -45.08 13.79
N ALA A 160 1.23 -44.36 13.25
CA ALA A 160 1.48 -43.46 12.14
C ALA A 160 1.97 -42.10 12.62
N GLN A 161 2.68 -41.40 11.73
CA GLN A 161 3.12 -40.03 11.98
C GLN A 161 1.98 -39.04 11.77
N HIS A 162 2.06 -37.90 12.43
CA HIS A 162 1.12 -36.80 12.27
C HIS A 162 1.38 -36.02 10.99
N GLY A 163 0.33 -35.40 10.44
CA GLY A 163 0.46 -34.42 9.39
C GLY A 163 1.13 -33.15 9.90
N LYS A 164 1.91 -32.48 9.05
CA LYS A 164 2.51 -31.19 9.39
C LYS A 164 1.47 -30.09 9.34
N SER A 165 1.56 -29.12 10.23
CA SER A 165 0.75 -27.90 10.14
C SER A 165 1.11 -27.09 8.90
N GLY A 166 0.14 -26.39 8.35
CA GLY A 166 0.31 -25.42 7.28
C GLY A 166 1.05 -24.16 7.76
N SER A 167 1.77 -23.54 6.84
CA SER A 167 2.41 -22.24 7.05
C SER A 167 1.40 -21.09 6.97
N ASN A 168 1.60 -20.03 7.76
CA ASN A 168 0.77 -18.83 7.69
C ASN A 168 1.01 -18.08 6.38
N GLY A 169 -0.04 -17.45 5.85
CA GLY A 169 0.04 -16.64 4.64
C GLY A 169 0.87 -15.36 4.84
N ASN A 170 1.36 -14.81 3.74
CA ASN A 170 2.20 -13.61 3.74
C ASN A 170 1.38 -12.34 3.96
N THR A 171 1.97 -11.33 4.60
CA THR A 171 1.35 -10.01 4.74
C THR A 171 1.30 -9.28 3.39
N GLY A 172 0.17 -8.65 3.08
CA GLY A 172 0.04 -7.77 1.91
C GLY A 172 0.91 -6.52 2.05
N ASN A 173 1.38 -5.96 0.92
CA ASN A 173 2.22 -4.77 0.96
C ASN A 173 1.41 -3.51 1.33
N ASP A 174 2.03 -2.59 2.04
CA ASP A 174 1.40 -1.31 2.38
C ASP A 174 1.19 -0.44 1.13
N GLY A 175 0.12 0.35 1.14
CA GLY A 175 -0.10 1.41 0.17
C GLY A 175 0.88 2.56 0.39
N GLN A 176 1.34 3.17 -0.69
CA GLN A 176 2.24 4.32 -0.64
C GLN A 176 1.46 5.59 -0.25
N PRO A 177 2.09 6.54 0.45
CA PRO A 177 1.45 7.81 0.75
C PRO A 177 1.18 8.62 -0.53
N GLY A 178 0.11 9.42 -0.51
CA GLY A 178 -0.12 10.46 -1.50
C GLY A 178 0.85 11.62 -1.31
N THR A 179 1.19 12.32 -2.39
CA THR A 179 2.11 13.45 -2.32
C THR A 179 1.41 14.73 -1.86
N HIS A 180 2.17 15.60 -1.19
CA HIS A 180 1.69 16.91 -0.78
C HIS A 180 1.45 17.82 -1.99
N ALA A 181 0.46 18.69 -1.92
CA ALA A 181 0.29 19.75 -2.92
C ALA A 181 1.35 20.84 -2.73
N SER A 182 1.59 21.64 -3.78
CA SER A 182 2.36 22.87 -3.66
C SER A 182 1.47 24.05 -3.28
N SER A 183 2.00 24.95 -2.46
CA SER A 183 1.32 26.21 -2.11
C SER A 183 1.28 27.20 -3.28
N ILE A 184 0.23 28.00 -3.30
CA ILE A 184 0.01 29.07 -4.28
C ILE A 184 -0.15 30.39 -3.54
N ILE A 185 0.67 31.37 -3.90
CA ILE A 185 0.59 32.75 -3.40
C ILE A 185 0.24 33.63 -4.60
N LEU A 186 -0.87 34.36 -4.50
CA LEU A 186 -1.32 35.33 -5.48
C LEU A 186 -1.32 36.71 -4.80
N ASP A 187 -0.37 37.55 -5.17
CA ASP A 187 -0.25 38.93 -4.72
C ASP A 187 -0.58 39.85 -5.90
N VAL A 188 -1.71 40.53 -5.84
CA VAL A 188 -2.21 41.33 -6.95
C VAL A 188 -2.76 42.68 -6.48
N ALA A 189 -2.50 43.74 -7.23
CA ALA A 189 -3.08 45.04 -6.88
C ALA A 189 -4.61 45.08 -7.11
N GLU A 190 -5.10 44.52 -8.22
CA GLU A 190 -6.52 44.55 -8.60
C GLU A 190 -6.93 43.30 -9.37
N ILE A 191 -8.12 42.77 -9.08
CA ILE A 191 -8.77 41.78 -9.94
C ILE A 191 -9.85 42.51 -10.73
N GLU A 192 -9.82 42.45 -12.05
CA GLU A 192 -10.74 43.18 -12.94
C GLU A 192 -12.20 42.73 -12.73
N GLU A 193 -13.12 43.69 -12.80
CA GLU A 193 -14.55 43.40 -12.67
C GLU A 193 -15.03 42.42 -13.75
N GLY A 194 -15.86 41.45 -13.35
CA GLY A 194 -16.33 40.39 -14.24
C GLY A 194 -15.40 39.19 -14.37
N SER A 195 -14.23 39.19 -13.71
CA SER A 195 -13.36 38.01 -13.62
C SER A 195 -13.93 36.89 -12.76
N SER A 196 -13.59 35.65 -13.13
CA SER A 196 -13.78 34.47 -12.29
C SER A 196 -12.45 34.05 -11.66
N LEU A 197 -12.49 33.47 -10.46
CA LEU A 197 -11.32 32.97 -9.75
C LEU A 197 -11.54 31.54 -9.27
N TYR A 198 -10.59 30.67 -9.58
CA TYR A 198 -10.51 29.31 -9.05
C TYR A 198 -9.05 28.97 -8.75
N ILE A 199 -8.74 28.63 -7.49
CA ILE A 199 -7.42 28.20 -7.07
C ILE A 199 -7.51 26.83 -6.40
N SER A 200 -6.69 25.86 -6.84
CA SER A 200 -6.66 24.53 -6.25
C SER A 200 -5.24 24.13 -5.84
N ALA A 201 -5.09 23.62 -4.62
CA ALA A 201 -3.85 23.09 -4.05
C ALA A 201 -4.13 21.77 -3.31
N LEU A 202 -4.76 20.83 -4.02
CA LEU A 202 -5.18 19.54 -3.48
C LEU A 202 -4.02 18.59 -3.23
N GLY A 203 -4.01 17.96 -2.05
CA GLY A 203 -3.10 16.85 -1.76
C GLY A 203 -3.55 15.54 -2.43
N GLY A 204 -2.61 14.66 -2.73
CA GLY A 204 -2.91 13.37 -3.35
C GLY A 204 -3.49 12.37 -2.34
N SER A 205 -4.42 11.52 -2.76
CA SER A 205 -4.93 10.43 -1.90
C SER A 205 -3.85 9.40 -1.58
N GLY A 206 -3.92 8.71 -0.45
CA GLY A 206 -3.05 7.58 -0.15
C GLY A 206 -3.47 6.32 -0.92
N GLY A 207 -2.49 5.48 -1.29
CA GLY A 207 -2.77 4.22 -1.96
C GLY A 207 -3.42 3.20 -1.02
N GLN A 208 -4.29 2.35 -1.54
CA GLN A 208 -4.87 1.24 -0.76
C GLN A 208 -3.79 0.24 -0.34
N GLY A 209 -3.92 -0.40 0.82
CA GLY A 209 -3.08 -1.53 1.20
C GLY A 209 -3.39 -2.81 0.40
N GLY A 210 -2.38 -3.64 0.17
CA GLY A 210 -2.51 -4.91 -0.55
C GLY A 210 -3.16 -6.01 0.29
N GLN A 211 -3.86 -6.94 -0.36
CA GLN A 211 -4.45 -8.09 0.33
C GLN A 211 -3.38 -9.04 0.90
N GLY A 212 -3.62 -9.61 2.09
CA GLY A 212 -2.79 -10.68 2.64
C GLY A 212 -2.95 -12.01 1.88
N GLY A 213 -1.90 -12.81 1.83
CA GLY A 213 -1.89 -14.11 1.17
C GLY A 213 -2.62 -15.18 1.98
N ARG A 214 -3.15 -16.19 1.30
CA ARG A 214 -3.80 -17.34 1.93
C ARG A 214 -2.80 -18.20 2.73
N GLY A 215 -3.24 -18.69 3.89
CA GLY A 215 -2.52 -19.70 4.68
C GLY A 215 -2.57 -21.09 4.05
N GLN A 216 -1.50 -21.86 4.22
CA GLN A 216 -1.37 -23.20 3.65
C GLN A 216 -2.28 -24.20 4.39
N ASP A 217 -2.83 -25.18 3.68
CA ASP A 217 -3.61 -26.25 4.32
C ASP A 217 -2.68 -27.19 5.13
N GLY A 218 -3.19 -27.75 6.23
CA GLY A 218 -2.48 -28.74 7.05
C GLY A 218 -2.42 -30.11 6.37
N GLY A 219 -1.36 -30.87 6.62
CA GLY A 219 -1.17 -32.22 6.11
C GLY A 219 -2.07 -33.23 6.81
N ASP A 220 -2.46 -34.31 6.14
CA ASP A 220 -3.24 -35.37 6.79
C ASP A 220 -2.37 -36.21 7.72
N GLY A 221 -2.94 -36.80 8.75
CA GLY A 221 -2.26 -37.81 9.55
C GLY A 221 -2.12 -39.13 8.80
N GLY A 222 -1.04 -39.87 9.06
CA GLY A 222 -0.83 -41.19 8.47
C GLY A 222 -1.78 -42.24 9.04
N VAL A 223 -2.04 -43.31 8.29
CA VAL A 223 -2.87 -44.43 8.76
C VAL A 223 -2.05 -45.37 9.63
N GLY A 224 -2.58 -45.77 10.79
CA GLY A 224 -1.90 -46.69 11.70
C GLY A 224 -1.66 -48.08 11.10
N GLY A 225 -0.56 -48.73 11.50
CA GLY A 225 -0.20 -50.06 11.03
C GLY A 225 -1.15 -51.13 11.53
N ARG A 226 -1.42 -52.17 10.73
CA ARG A 226 -2.25 -53.30 11.20
C ARG A 226 -1.47 -54.18 12.17
N GLY A 227 -2.14 -54.75 13.17
CA GLY A 227 -1.55 -55.78 14.04
C GLY A 227 -1.33 -57.10 13.30
N GLY A 228 -0.26 -57.81 13.64
CA GLY A 228 0.03 -59.14 13.10
C GLY A 228 -0.91 -60.20 13.64
N ALA A 229 -1.21 -61.24 12.87
CA ALA A 229 -2.04 -62.34 13.36
C ALA A 229 -1.26 -63.20 14.39
N GLY A 230 -1.95 -63.75 15.38
CA GLY A 230 -1.37 -64.72 16.32
C GLY A 230 -1.11 -66.08 15.68
N GLY A 231 -0.06 -66.77 16.12
CA GLY A 231 0.31 -68.10 15.63
C GLY A 231 -0.74 -69.15 16.00
N SER A 232 -1.11 -70.01 15.04
CA SER A 232 -2.03 -71.14 15.28
C SER A 232 -1.27 -72.44 15.59
N THR A 233 -1.92 -73.40 16.23
CA THR A 233 -1.33 -74.71 16.56
C THR A 233 -2.14 -75.83 15.94
N ASP A 234 -1.47 -76.87 15.44
CA ASP A 234 -2.15 -78.09 14.99
C ASP A 234 -2.73 -78.88 16.17
N ALA A 235 -3.81 -79.62 15.89
CA ALA A 235 -4.63 -80.31 16.90
C ALA A 235 -3.88 -81.34 17.77
N VAL A 236 -2.68 -81.77 17.33
CA VAL A 236 -1.84 -82.77 18.03
C VAL A 236 -0.99 -82.13 19.13
N CYS A 237 -0.87 -80.80 19.16
CA CYS A 237 -0.16 -80.04 20.19
C CYS A 237 -1.07 -79.79 21.42
N PHE A 238 -1.40 -80.83 22.17
CA PHE A 238 -2.35 -80.79 23.30
C PHE A 238 -1.94 -79.91 24.50
N LEU A 239 -0.75 -79.31 24.49
CA LEU A 239 -0.22 -78.50 25.60
C LEU A 239 0.08 -77.03 25.23
N SER A 240 -0.16 -76.62 23.98
CA SER A 240 0.20 -75.28 23.51
C SER A 240 -1.03 -74.43 23.17
N LYS A 241 -1.18 -73.31 23.89
CA LYS A 241 -2.15 -72.25 23.57
C LYS A 241 -1.75 -71.57 22.25
N ALA A 242 -2.74 -71.15 21.47
CA ALA A 242 -2.49 -70.28 20.32
C ALA A 242 -2.02 -68.88 20.73
N GLY A 243 -1.29 -68.23 19.83
CA GLY A 243 -0.83 -66.85 20.02
C GLY A 243 -1.97 -65.85 19.89
N ASP A 244 -1.86 -64.75 20.62
CA ASP A 244 -2.75 -63.61 20.54
C ASP A 244 -2.41 -62.76 19.30
N GLY A 245 -3.42 -62.08 18.74
CA GLY A 245 -3.21 -61.11 17.67
C GLY A 245 -2.58 -59.83 18.19
N GLY A 246 -1.64 -59.26 17.43
CA GLY A 246 -1.01 -57.98 17.76
C GLY A 246 -1.99 -56.82 17.69
N GLN A 247 -1.74 -55.75 18.45
CA GLN A 247 -2.61 -54.57 18.42
C GLN A 247 -2.44 -53.78 17.12
N GLY A 248 -3.50 -53.12 16.67
CA GLY A 248 -3.39 -52.13 15.61
C GLY A 248 -2.72 -50.85 16.12
N GLY A 249 -1.90 -50.23 15.28
CA GLY A 249 -1.30 -48.94 15.57
C GLY A 249 -2.33 -47.81 15.43
N ASN A 250 -2.25 -46.80 16.29
CA ASN A 250 -3.03 -45.56 16.14
C ASN A 250 -2.67 -44.80 14.86
N GLY A 251 -3.68 -44.13 14.29
CA GLY A 251 -3.48 -43.18 13.21
C GLY A 251 -2.89 -41.87 13.72
N GLY A 252 -2.22 -41.14 12.84
CA GLY A 252 -1.63 -39.84 13.17
C GLY A 252 -2.70 -38.75 13.19
N HIS A 253 -2.51 -37.71 13.99
CA HIS A 253 -3.31 -36.49 13.92
C HIS A 253 -3.08 -35.75 12.59
N GLY A 254 -4.10 -35.08 12.08
CA GLY A 254 -3.94 -34.12 11.00
C GLY A 254 -3.24 -32.86 11.51
N GLY A 255 -2.48 -32.21 10.62
CA GLY A 255 -1.86 -30.92 10.89
C GLY A 255 -2.88 -29.79 10.82
N ASN A 256 -2.68 -28.73 11.60
CA ASN A 256 -3.56 -27.56 11.54
C ASN A 256 -3.33 -26.78 10.25
N GLY A 257 -4.34 -26.10 9.75
CA GLY A 257 -4.17 -25.14 8.66
C GLY A 257 -3.44 -23.87 9.14
N GLY A 258 -2.69 -23.24 8.24
CA GLY A 258 -2.04 -21.96 8.50
C GLY A 258 -3.05 -20.82 8.54
N ASN A 259 -2.77 -19.78 9.32
CA ASN A 259 -3.58 -18.56 9.31
C ASN A 259 -3.38 -17.79 8.00
N GLY A 260 -4.36 -17.01 7.58
CA GLY A 260 -4.18 -16.06 6.50
C GLY A 260 -3.22 -14.93 6.91
N GLY A 261 -2.49 -14.38 5.94
CA GLY A 261 -1.62 -13.24 6.16
C GLY A 261 -2.43 -11.96 6.40
N SER A 262 -1.88 -11.00 7.13
CA SER A 262 -2.55 -9.71 7.33
C SER A 262 -2.62 -8.92 6.03
N GLY A 263 -3.65 -8.09 5.87
CA GLY A 263 -3.63 -7.06 4.81
C GLY A 263 -2.59 -5.98 5.09
N GLY A 264 -2.07 -5.38 4.02
CA GLY A 264 -1.20 -4.21 4.09
C GLY A 264 -1.95 -2.98 4.57
N LYS A 265 -1.27 -2.03 5.19
CA LYS A 265 -1.86 -0.76 5.63
C LYS A 265 -2.15 0.12 4.43
N GLY A 266 -3.17 0.97 4.53
CA GLY A 266 -3.39 2.04 3.57
C GLY A 266 -2.34 3.15 3.72
N GLY A 267 -1.95 3.75 2.60
CA GLY A 267 -1.07 4.90 2.56
C GLY A 267 -1.73 6.15 3.13
N ARG A 268 -0.95 7.04 3.73
CA ARG A 268 -1.46 8.32 4.22
C ARG A 268 -1.81 9.24 3.04
N GLY A 269 -2.88 10.02 3.15
CA GLY A 269 -3.16 11.10 2.22
C GLY A 269 -2.13 12.23 2.33
N GLY A 270 -1.80 12.85 1.21
CA GLY A 270 -0.93 14.01 1.14
C GLY A 270 -1.66 15.26 1.63
N ASN A 271 -0.99 16.09 2.42
CA ASN A 271 -1.49 17.42 2.79
C ASN A 271 -1.79 18.31 1.56
N GLY A 272 -2.83 19.14 1.67
CA GLY A 272 -3.08 20.23 0.75
C GLY A 272 -2.05 21.35 0.90
N GLY A 273 -1.92 22.18 -0.11
CA GLY A 273 -1.01 23.33 -0.13
C GLY A 273 -1.68 24.59 0.41
N ASP A 274 -0.94 25.42 1.14
CA ASP A 274 -1.43 26.75 1.50
C ASP A 274 -1.81 27.57 0.27
N VAL A 275 -2.94 28.28 0.35
CA VAL A 275 -3.35 29.27 -0.65
C VAL A 275 -3.43 30.63 0.03
N ARG A 276 -2.66 31.60 -0.48
CA ARG A 276 -2.65 32.97 0.03
C ARG A 276 -2.99 33.93 -1.09
N ILE A 277 -3.99 34.77 -0.89
CA ILE A 277 -4.43 35.74 -1.88
C ILE A 277 -4.38 37.11 -1.24
N TRP A 278 -3.57 38.01 -1.78
CA TRP A 278 -3.45 39.40 -1.32
C TRP A 278 -3.95 40.30 -2.45
N VAL A 279 -4.96 41.13 -2.15
CA VAL A 279 -5.56 42.05 -3.12
C VAL A 279 -5.58 43.45 -2.53
N SER A 280 -4.93 44.41 -3.20
CA SER A 280 -4.83 45.79 -2.70
C SER A 280 -6.14 46.58 -2.87
N LYS A 281 -6.88 46.35 -3.94
CA LYS A 281 -8.18 47.01 -4.20
C LYS A 281 -9.36 46.07 -3.86
N PRO A 282 -10.25 46.47 -2.93
CA PRO A 282 -11.34 45.62 -2.47
C PRO A 282 -12.51 45.63 -3.45
N LEU A 283 -12.63 44.64 -4.34
CA LEU A 283 -13.79 44.58 -5.28
C LEU A 283 -14.38 43.18 -5.53
N ILE A 284 -13.85 42.09 -4.96
CA ILE A 284 -14.43 40.75 -5.16
C ILE A 284 -14.77 40.08 -3.82
N ASN A 285 -16.04 39.72 -3.65
CA ASN A 285 -16.48 38.78 -2.63
C ASN A 285 -15.99 37.37 -3.00
N LEU A 286 -14.76 37.04 -2.63
CA LEU A 286 -14.25 35.69 -2.78
C LEU A 286 -15.03 34.76 -1.83
N THR A 287 -15.61 33.70 -2.39
CA THR A 287 -16.25 32.68 -1.57
C THR A 287 -15.27 31.54 -1.31
N SER A 288 -15.49 30.76 -0.26
CA SER A 288 -14.69 29.57 0.00
C SER A 288 -14.83 28.47 -1.07
N LYS A 289 -15.77 28.60 -2.01
CA LYS A 289 -15.95 27.65 -3.13
C LYS A 289 -14.96 27.88 -4.26
N ASP A 290 -14.33 29.05 -4.27
CA ASP A 290 -13.38 29.49 -5.31
C ASP A 290 -11.95 29.01 -5.00
N ILE A 291 -11.74 28.40 -3.83
CA ILE A 291 -10.44 27.94 -3.35
C ILE A 291 -10.57 26.54 -2.75
N ASP A 292 -9.79 25.59 -3.27
CA ASP A 292 -9.70 24.24 -2.74
C ASP A 292 -8.27 23.93 -2.30
N ALA A 293 -8.07 23.77 -0.99
CA ALA A 293 -6.78 23.43 -0.38
C ALA A 293 -6.88 22.14 0.46
N ASN A 294 -7.83 21.25 0.13
CA ASN A 294 -8.04 20.05 0.92
C ASN A 294 -6.85 19.08 0.84
N GLY A 295 -6.60 18.38 1.95
CA GLY A 295 -5.72 17.21 1.96
C GLY A 295 -6.35 16.05 1.22
N GLY A 296 -5.51 15.14 0.71
CA GLY A 296 -5.97 13.89 0.13
C GLY A 296 -6.50 12.94 1.19
N ARG A 297 -7.44 12.08 0.81
CA ARG A 297 -7.96 11.03 1.69
C ARG A 297 -6.89 9.95 1.92
N GLY A 298 -6.80 9.40 3.12
CA GLY A 298 -5.99 8.22 3.39
C GLY A 298 -6.51 6.97 2.68
N GLY A 299 -5.61 6.12 2.22
CA GLY A 299 -5.95 4.86 1.57
C GLY A 299 -6.61 3.88 2.53
N ASP A 300 -7.51 3.05 2.03
CA ASP A 300 -8.10 1.99 2.83
C ASP A 300 -7.06 0.89 3.10
N GLY A 301 -7.20 0.19 4.23
CA GLY A 301 -6.37 -0.98 4.51
C GLY A 301 -6.69 -2.16 3.58
N GLY A 302 -5.70 -3.00 3.30
CA GLY A 302 -5.89 -4.23 2.54
C GLY A 302 -6.67 -5.27 3.34
N PHE A 303 -7.41 -6.13 2.65
CA PHE A 303 -8.08 -7.25 3.31
C PHE A 303 -7.06 -8.29 3.81
N GLY A 304 -7.37 -8.97 4.91
CA GLY A 304 -6.58 -10.13 5.32
C GLY A 304 -6.76 -11.31 4.36
N GLY A 305 -5.76 -12.18 4.33
CA GLY A 305 -5.78 -13.42 3.58
C GLY A 305 -6.71 -14.46 4.19
N MET A 306 -7.15 -15.41 3.37
CA MET A 306 -7.92 -16.55 3.86
C MET A 306 -7.03 -17.53 4.63
N TYR A 307 -7.63 -18.33 5.51
CA TYR A 307 -6.92 -19.39 6.20
C TYR A 307 -6.72 -20.65 5.33
N GLY A 308 -5.81 -21.51 5.79
CA GLY A 308 -5.72 -22.90 5.35
C GLY A 308 -6.64 -23.81 6.16
N MET A 309 -7.12 -24.87 5.53
CA MET A 309 -7.91 -25.92 6.17
C MET A 309 -7.02 -26.85 6.99
N GLY A 310 -7.54 -27.41 8.08
CA GLY A 310 -6.86 -28.49 8.80
C GLY A 310 -6.83 -29.79 8.00
N GLY A 311 -5.79 -30.60 8.18
CA GLY A 311 -5.69 -31.94 7.61
C GLY A 311 -6.54 -32.96 8.36
N PHE A 312 -6.95 -34.03 7.71
CA PHE A 312 -7.71 -35.10 8.35
C PHE A 312 -6.82 -35.96 9.24
N GLY A 313 -7.34 -36.43 10.36
CA GLY A 313 -6.69 -37.43 11.19
C GLY A 313 -6.69 -38.80 10.50
N GLY A 314 -5.54 -39.46 10.55
CA GLY A 314 -5.37 -40.80 9.97
C GLY A 314 -6.18 -41.85 10.73
N LEU A 315 -6.66 -42.85 10.01
CA LEU A 315 -7.37 -43.97 10.61
C LEU A 315 -6.44 -44.81 11.48
N GLY A 316 -6.97 -45.40 12.56
CA GLY A 316 -6.27 -46.44 13.29
C GLY A 316 -6.14 -47.71 12.45
N GLY A 317 -5.07 -48.46 12.67
CA GLY A 317 -4.85 -49.77 12.06
C GLY A 317 -5.70 -50.83 12.76
N ASN A 318 -6.17 -51.82 12.01
CA ASN A 318 -6.95 -52.90 12.59
C ASN A 318 -6.06 -53.82 13.45
N GLY A 319 -6.62 -54.36 14.53
CA GLY A 319 -6.01 -55.38 15.35
C GLY A 319 -5.80 -56.69 14.59
N GLY A 320 -4.78 -57.43 14.99
CA GLY A 320 -4.44 -58.74 14.49
C GLY A 320 -5.48 -59.79 14.89
N ARG A 321 -5.74 -60.76 14.02
CA ARG A 321 -6.62 -61.87 14.34
C ARG A 321 -5.94 -62.82 15.35
N LYS A 322 -6.72 -63.39 16.26
CA LYS A 322 -6.26 -64.48 17.15
C LYS A 322 -5.77 -65.70 16.37
N GLY A 323 -4.81 -66.43 16.95
CA GLY A 323 -4.47 -67.78 16.52
C GLY A 323 -5.50 -68.82 17.03
N TYR A 324 -5.53 -69.99 16.38
CA TYR A 324 -6.44 -71.09 16.71
C TYR A 324 -5.69 -72.29 17.30
N SER A 325 -6.27 -72.94 18.32
CA SER A 325 -5.74 -74.16 18.96
C SER A 325 -6.87 -75.03 19.50
N ALA A 326 -6.65 -76.35 19.54
CA ALA A 326 -7.56 -77.32 20.15
C ALA A 326 -7.73 -77.13 21.67
N THR A 327 -6.75 -76.48 22.34
CA THR A 327 -6.73 -76.34 23.81
C THR A 327 -7.12 -74.93 24.28
N GLY A 328 -7.19 -73.96 23.36
CA GLY A 328 -7.59 -72.60 23.65
C GLY A 328 -7.09 -71.61 22.60
N ASN A 329 -8.02 -70.86 22.00
CA ASN A 329 -7.69 -69.81 21.03
C ASN A 329 -7.02 -68.61 21.70
N GLY A 330 -6.23 -67.87 20.92
CA GLY A 330 -5.72 -66.57 21.35
C GLY A 330 -6.82 -65.50 21.45
N SER A 331 -6.45 -64.32 21.92
CA SER A 331 -7.27 -63.12 21.85
C SER A 331 -7.00 -62.36 20.54
N SER A 332 -8.00 -61.67 19.98
CA SER A 332 -7.75 -60.75 18.86
C SER A 332 -7.16 -59.45 19.38
N GLY A 333 -6.23 -58.87 18.64
CA GLY A 333 -5.73 -57.53 18.93
C GLY A 333 -6.85 -56.48 18.82
N LYS A 334 -6.70 -55.40 19.57
CA LYS A 334 -7.61 -54.24 19.47
C LYS A 334 -7.22 -53.38 18.27
N ASP A 335 -8.21 -52.76 17.65
CA ASP A 335 -7.98 -51.73 16.64
C ASP A 335 -7.33 -50.49 17.27
N GLY A 336 -6.46 -49.83 16.51
CA GLY A 336 -5.89 -48.54 16.87
C GLY A 336 -6.94 -47.44 16.80
N VAL A 337 -6.67 -46.33 17.50
CA VAL A 337 -7.56 -45.17 17.53
C VAL A 337 -7.30 -44.29 16.30
N LYS A 338 -8.37 -43.69 15.73
CA LYS A 338 -8.25 -42.66 14.69
C LYS A 338 -7.59 -41.42 15.28
N GLY A 339 -6.64 -40.82 14.56
CA GLY A 339 -6.13 -39.49 14.87
C GLY A 339 -7.23 -38.43 14.78
N THR A 340 -7.06 -37.35 15.52
CA THR A 340 -7.93 -36.17 15.42
C THR A 340 -7.64 -35.40 14.14
N ASP A 341 -8.67 -34.80 13.56
CA ASP A 341 -8.50 -33.85 12.46
C ASP A 341 -7.84 -32.56 13.00
N GLY A 342 -7.04 -31.90 12.16
CA GLY A 342 -6.44 -30.60 12.45
C GLY A 342 -7.48 -29.49 12.41
N VAL A 343 -7.21 -28.39 13.10
CA VAL A 343 -8.10 -27.22 13.07
C VAL A 343 -7.80 -26.35 11.84
N GLN A 344 -8.84 -25.69 11.30
CA GLN A 344 -8.64 -24.64 10.31
C GLN A 344 -7.91 -23.43 10.93
N GLY A 345 -7.14 -22.72 10.11
CA GLY A 345 -6.53 -21.46 10.52
C GLY A 345 -7.56 -20.33 10.67
N MET A 346 -7.09 -19.15 11.03
CA MET A 346 -7.90 -17.93 11.12
C MET A 346 -7.70 -17.04 9.89
N ILE A 347 -8.75 -16.31 9.49
CA ILE A 347 -8.63 -15.23 8.49
C ILE A 347 -7.63 -14.20 9.00
N GLY A 348 -6.77 -13.68 8.13
CA GLY A 348 -5.84 -12.62 8.47
C GLY A 348 -6.57 -11.33 8.86
N PRO A 349 -5.99 -10.48 9.71
CA PRO A 349 -6.60 -9.19 10.02
C PRO A 349 -6.58 -8.25 8.80
N ILE A 350 -7.58 -7.38 8.71
CA ILE A 350 -7.59 -6.25 7.76
C ILE A 350 -6.49 -5.25 8.16
N GLY A 351 -5.83 -4.66 7.18
CA GLY A 351 -4.82 -3.62 7.39
C GLY A 351 -5.44 -2.33 7.95
N ALA A 352 -4.64 -1.52 8.63
CA ALA A 352 -5.12 -0.23 9.12
C ALA A 352 -5.39 0.74 7.95
N GLN A 353 -6.42 1.56 8.07
CA GLN A 353 -6.66 2.68 7.16
C GLN A 353 -5.54 3.73 7.33
N GLY A 354 -5.11 4.32 6.22
CA GLY A 354 -4.21 5.47 6.21
C GLY A 354 -4.90 6.72 6.76
N GLY A 355 -4.14 7.59 7.42
CA GLY A 355 -4.67 8.88 7.86
C GLY A 355 -4.89 9.83 6.68
N ASP A 356 -5.90 10.69 6.78
CA ASP A 356 -6.10 11.78 5.82
C ASP A 356 -4.95 12.80 5.87
N GLY A 357 -4.74 13.48 4.75
CA GLY A 357 -3.88 14.64 4.66
C GLY A 357 -4.49 15.84 5.38
N LEU A 358 -3.66 16.72 5.92
CA LEU A 358 -4.12 17.98 6.48
C LEU A 358 -4.54 18.93 5.36
N ASN A 359 -5.62 19.68 5.58
CA ASN A 359 -5.98 20.79 4.70
C ASN A 359 -4.92 21.89 4.80
N GLY A 360 -4.59 22.49 3.65
CA GLY A 360 -3.77 23.68 3.55
C GLY A 360 -4.50 24.89 4.15
N LYS A 361 -3.72 25.90 4.57
CA LYS A 361 -4.30 27.13 5.10
C LYS A 361 -4.75 28.01 3.94
N ILE A 362 -6.01 28.43 3.98
CA ILE A 362 -6.55 29.45 3.10
C ILE A 362 -6.46 30.78 3.84
N ILE A 363 -5.56 31.66 3.41
CA ILE A 363 -5.41 33.02 3.94
C ILE A 363 -5.93 33.97 2.88
N GLN A 364 -7.19 34.38 3.05
CA GLN A 364 -7.78 35.48 2.30
C GLN A 364 -7.44 36.80 2.99
N PRO A 365 -7.35 37.92 2.26
CA PRO A 365 -7.23 39.20 2.91
C PRO A 365 -8.55 39.47 3.61
N GLN A 366 -8.53 39.56 4.94
CA GLN A 366 -9.35 40.58 5.60
C GLN A 366 -8.97 41.88 4.90
N ILE A 367 -9.92 42.68 4.40
CA ILE A 367 -9.62 43.97 3.78
C ILE A 367 -8.76 44.77 4.75
N VAL A 368 -7.44 44.75 4.58
CA VAL A 368 -6.55 45.68 5.25
C VAL A 368 -6.54 46.86 4.30
N ILE A 369 -7.27 47.91 4.67
CA ILE A 369 -7.19 49.20 4.00
C ILE A 369 -5.75 49.67 4.17
N TYR A 370 -4.89 49.27 3.24
CA TYR A 370 -3.53 49.77 3.16
C TYR A 370 -3.64 51.20 2.63
N ASN A 371 -3.42 52.16 3.53
CA ASN A 371 -2.90 53.46 3.10
C ASN A 371 -1.65 53.15 2.25
N PRO A 372 -1.57 53.65 1.01
CA PRO A 372 -0.49 53.30 0.08
C PRO A 372 0.86 53.48 0.79
N ARG A 373 1.65 52.40 0.86
CA ARG A 373 3.02 52.47 1.35
C ARG A 373 3.77 53.48 0.47
N PRO A 374 4.50 54.45 1.05
CA PRO A 374 5.39 55.30 0.29
C PRO A 374 6.44 54.44 -0.42
N ASP A 375 6.72 54.75 -1.70
CA ASP A 375 7.69 54.05 -2.55
C ASP A 375 9.14 54.07 -2.02
N SER A 376 9.41 54.67 -0.85
CA SER A 376 10.74 54.79 -0.24
C SER A 376 11.23 53.54 0.50
N ASP A 377 10.37 52.59 0.87
CA ASP A 377 10.74 51.51 1.80
C ASP A 377 11.32 50.25 1.13
N PHE A 378 11.55 50.27 -0.19
CA PHE A 378 12.26 49.21 -0.91
C PHE A 378 13.77 49.48 -1.09
N ALA A 379 14.28 50.62 -0.62
CA ALA A 379 15.71 50.95 -0.71
C ALA A 379 16.58 50.25 0.37
N ASP A 380 15.99 49.67 1.42
CA ASP A 380 16.72 49.10 2.57
C ASP A 380 16.50 47.59 2.77
N LEU A 381 16.06 46.84 1.74
CA LEU A 381 16.19 45.38 1.81
C LEU A 381 17.65 45.01 1.49
N PRO A 382 18.40 44.41 2.43
CA PRO A 382 19.81 44.14 2.24
C PRO A 382 20.00 43.13 1.11
N GLU A 383 20.64 43.58 0.03
CA GLU A 383 21.36 42.68 -0.85
C GLU A 383 22.48 42.03 -0.01
N THR A 384 22.46 40.70 0.07
CA THR A 384 23.52 39.85 0.64
C THR A 384 23.78 39.98 2.15
N GLU A 385 23.23 39.05 2.93
CA GLU A 385 23.90 38.61 4.15
C GLU A 385 25.06 37.68 3.75
N THR A 386 26.25 38.25 3.61
CA THR A 386 27.48 37.53 3.94
C THR A 386 27.62 37.45 5.46
N GLU A 387 28.00 36.27 5.93
CA GLU A 387 28.07 35.73 7.30
C GLU A 387 28.81 36.53 8.42
N ALA A 388 29.01 37.85 8.35
CA ALA A 388 29.99 38.52 9.23
C ALA A 388 29.50 39.70 10.08
N SER A 389 28.24 39.77 10.53
CA SER A 389 27.87 40.79 11.53
C SER A 389 26.61 40.48 12.34
N ILE A 390 26.66 39.45 13.19
CA ILE A 390 25.81 39.36 14.39
C ILE A 390 26.61 39.91 15.57
N VAL A 391 26.77 41.24 15.67
CA VAL A 391 27.15 41.89 16.93
C VAL A 391 26.50 43.27 16.99
N ASN A 392 25.72 43.49 18.06
CA ASN A 392 25.13 44.75 18.52
C ASN A 392 23.89 45.28 17.79
N LYS A 393 22.71 44.94 18.31
CA LYS A 393 21.82 45.88 19.04
C LYS A 393 20.46 45.24 19.32
N ILE A 394 20.32 44.67 20.53
CA ILE A 394 19.03 44.60 21.21
C ILE A 394 19.14 45.51 22.43
N LYS A 395 18.43 46.64 22.38
CA LYS A 395 18.07 47.43 23.57
C LYS A 395 16.64 47.94 23.38
N LEU A 396 15.75 47.35 24.19
CA LEU A 396 14.56 47.92 24.84
C LEU A 396 13.75 48.98 24.07
N TYR A 397 12.52 48.62 23.69
CA TYR A 397 11.30 48.99 24.42
C TYR A 397 10.27 47.86 24.31
#